data_AF-A0A7K4H3E8-F1
#
_entry.id   AF-A0A7K4H3E8-F1
#
_cell.length_a   1.000
_cell.length_b   1.000
_cell.length_c   1.000
_cell.angle_alpha   90.00
_cell.angle_beta   90.00
_cell.angle_gamma   90.00
#
_symmetry.space_group_name_H-M   'P 1'
#
loop_
_entity.id
_entity.type
_entity.pdbx_description
1 polymer ?
#
loop_
_entity_poly.entity_id
_entity_poly.type
_entity_poly.pdbx_seq_one_letter_code
_entity_poly.pdbx_strand_id
1 'polypeptide(L)'
;MGLISGTLLSSNEDILYTIPIMLLIIPALNSLIGDISTVLVSRLTTHLYIGTLSPKIQKSERLKEDFYGLLITLLLSLGSLIFLGYFAGIMLGIEIVNPFLMVIIIILTILLLFFIMFITLFIGAIFLFKHGMDPNNFLIPFLTSLADFLTPFFLILFIIIFI
;
A
#
# COMPACT_ATOMS: atom_id res chain seq x y z
N MET A 1 2.87 -15.35 -5.97
CA MET A 1 2.09 -14.10 -5.89
C MET A 1 2.30 -13.23 -7.13
N GLY A 2 3.55 -12.92 -7.54
CA GLY A 2 3.82 -12.14 -8.75
C GLY A 2 3.16 -12.67 -10.04
N LEU A 3 3.17 -13.99 -10.29
CA LEU A 3 2.45 -14.58 -11.43
C LEU A 3 0.93 -14.35 -11.36
N ILE A 4 0.34 -14.38 -10.16
CA ILE A 4 -1.10 -14.17 -9.96
C ILE A 4 -1.46 -12.70 -10.22
N SER A 5 -0.63 -11.78 -9.73
CA SER A 5 -0.75 -10.34 -10.02
C SER A 5 -0.62 -10.07 -11.53
N GLY A 6 0.38 -10.66 -12.18
CA GLY A 6 0.57 -10.57 -13.63
C GLY A 6 -0.62 -11.12 -14.41
N THR A 7 -1.19 -12.27 -14.01
CA THR A 7 -2.39 -12.80 -14.66
C THR A 7 -3.63 -11.93 -14.42
N LEU A 8 -3.76 -11.29 -13.25
CA LEU A 8 -4.86 -10.37 -12.96
C LEU A 8 -4.77 -9.10 -13.81
N LEU A 9 -3.57 -8.52 -13.92
CA LEU A 9 -3.31 -7.38 -14.79
C LEU A 9 -3.60 -7.75 -16.25
N SER A 10 -3.09 -8.91 -16.71
CA SER A 10 -3.28 -9.35 -18.09
C SER A 10 -4.74 -9.66 -18.43
N SER A 11 -5.47 -10.26 -17.49
CA SER A 11 -6.90 -10.57 -17.70
C SER A 11 -7.80 -9.33 -17.74
N ASN A 12 -7.31 -8.16 -17.30
CA ASN A 12 -8.04 -6.90 -17.28
C ASN A 12 -7.36 -5.84 -18.17
N GLU A 13 -6.56 -6.27 -19.15
CA GLU A 13 -5.84 -5.38 -20.07
C GLU A 13 -6.77 -4.38 -20.76
N ASP A 14 -7.94 -4.80 -21.22
CA ASP A 14 -8.90 -3.92 -21.92
C ASP A 14 -9.35 -2.73 -21.06
N ILE A 15 -9.56 -2.95 -19.75
CA ILE A 15 -9.93 -1.90 -18.79
C ILE A 15 -8.75 -0.95 -18.55
N LEU A 16 -7.54 -1.49 -18.45
CA LEU A 16 -6.32 -0.71 -18.21
C LEU A 16 -5.91 0.10 -19.44
N TYR A 17 -6.09 -0.43 -20.65
CA TYR A 17 -5.86 0.30 -21.90
C TYR A 17 -6.88 1.42 -22.12
N THR A 18 -8.09 1.28 -21.58
CA THR A 18 -9.09 2.36 -21.55
C THR A 18 -8.63 3.52 -20.64
N ILE A 19 -7.70 3.26 -19.72
CA ILE A 19 -7.22 4.24 -18.73
C ILE A 19 -5.68 4.22 -18.64
N PRO A 20 -4.95 4.70 -19.66
CA PRO A 20 -3.49 4.52 -19.78
C PRO A 20 -2.70 5.12 -18.61
N ILE A 21 -3.21 6.19 -18.00
CA ILE A 21 -2.57 6.85 -16.86
C ILE A 21 -2.48 5.93 -15.63
N MET A 22 -3.37 4.94 -15.50
CA MET A 22 -3.32 3.98 -14.38
C MET A 22 -2.12 3.03 -14.51
N LEU A 23 -1.75 2.63 -15.73
CA LEU A 23 -0.56 1.81 -15.97
C LEU A 23 0.73 2.51 -15.52
N LEU A 24 0.78 3.83 -15.65
CA LEU A 24 1.90 4.65 -15.17
C LEU A 24 1.93 4.71 -13.63
N ILE A 25 0.76 4.77 -12.99
CA ILE A 25 0.62 5.01 -11.55
C ILE A 25 0.74 3.72 -10.72
N ILE A 26 0.28 2.56 -11.22
CA ILE A 26 0.28 1.28 -10.48
C ILE A 26 1.64 0.93 -9.85
N PRO A 27 2.78 0.97 -10.58
CA PRO A 27 4.08 0.65 -9.99
C PRO A 27 4.46 1.59 -8.86
N ALA A 28 4.16 2.89 -9.00
CA ALA A 28 4.45 3.89 -7.99
C ALA A 28 3.59 3.70 -6.73
N LEU A 29 2.30 3.38 -6.89
CA LEU A 29 1.41 3.06 -5.76
C LEU A 29 1.85 1.79 -5.02
N ASN A 30 2.28 0.78 -5.78
CA ASN A 30 2.75 -0.47 -5.21
C ASN A 30 4.02 -0.26 -4.37
N SER A 31 4.98 0.53 -4.89
CA SER A 31 6.17 0.95 -4.14
C SER A 31 5.79 1.70 -2.87
N LEU A 32 4.88 2.69 -2.97
CA LEU A 32 4.46 3.49 -1.83
C LEU A 32 3.89 2.64 -0.68
N ILE A 33 2.99 1.70 -0.98
CA ILE A 33 2.42 0.80 0.03
C ILE A 33 3.49 -0.14 0.60
N GLY A 34 4.36 -0.69 -0.25
CA GLY A 34 5.47 -1.55 0.17
C GLY A 34 6.42 -0.85 1.14
N ASP A 35 6.80 0.39 0.83
CA ASP A 35 7.73 1.18 1.64
C ASP A 35 7.12 1.55 3.00
N ILE A 36 5.87 2.06 3.01
CA ILE A 36 5.16 2.39 4.25
C ILE A 36 4.99 1.16 5.15
N SER A 37 4.65 0.02 4.55
CA SER A 37 4.48 -1.25 5.26
C SER A 37 5.82 -1.77 5.82
N THR A 38 6.92 -1.60 5.08
CA THR A 38 8.26 -1.98 5.54
C THR A 38 8.73 -1.12 6.71
N VAL A 39 8.46 0.19 6.66
CA VAL A 39 8.74 1.11 7.78
C VAL A 39 7.92 0.70 8.99
N LEU A 40 6.63 0.39 8.83
CA LEU A 40 5.77 -0.07 9.92
C LEU A 40 6.36 -1.32 10.59
N VAL A 41 6.70 -2.36 9.83
CA VAL A 41 7.28 -3.60 10.36
C VAL A 41 8.56 -3.31 11.12
N SER A 42 9.47 -2.53 10.54
CA SER A 42 10.75 -2.20 11.19
C SER A 42 10.55 -1.45 12.52
N ARG A 43 9.60 -0.51 12.58
CA ARG A 43 9.26 0.21 13.82
C ARG A 43 8.63 -0.70 14.85
N LEU A 44 7.65 -1.52 14.47
CA LEU A 44 7.02 -2.49 15.37
C LEU A 44 8.04 -3.46 15.96
N THR A 45 8.92 -4.01 15.13
CA THR A 45 10.02 -4.88 15.56
C THR A 45 10.91 -4.17 16.56
N THR A 46 11.35 -2.94 16.25
CA THR A 46 12.17 -2.13 17.17
C THR A 46 11.46 -1.91 18.50
N HIS A 47 10.18 -1.52 18.47
CA HIS A 47 9.39 -1.26 19.67
C HIS A 47 9.24 -2.50 20.56
N LEU A 48 9.10 -3.69 19.96
CA LEU A 48 9.05 -4.98 20.65
C LEU A 48 10.39 -5.32 21.31
N TYR A 49 11.52 -5.17 20.60
CA TYR A 49 12.85 -5.46 21.14
C TYR A 49 13.27 -4.53 22.28
N ILE A 50 12.98 -3.23 22.17
CA ILE A 50 13.32 -2.26 23.22
C ILE A 50 12.29 -2.22 24.36
N GLY A 51 11.21 -3.01 24.28
CA GLY A 51 10.18 -3.12 25.31
C GLY A 51 9.22 -1.94 25.41
N THR A 52 9.23 -1.02 24.44
CA THR A 52 8.26 0.10 24.39
C THR A 52 6.86 -0.34 23.92
N LEU A 53 6.77 -1.50 23.27
CA LEU A 53 5.51 -2.16 22.94
C LEU A 53 5.52 -3.57 23.52
N SER A 54 4.51 -3.90 24.33
CA SER A 54 4.39 -5.25 24.87
C SER A 54 4.05 -6.24 23.75
N PRO A 55 4.50 -7.50 23.80
CA PRO A 55 4.12 -8.55 22.86
C PRO A 55 2.68 -9.03 23.15
N LYS A 56 1.70 -8.12 23.11
CA LYS A 56 0.26 -8.38 23.27
C LYS A 56 -0.48 -7.48 22.29
N ILE A 57 -1.58 -7.99 21.74
CA ILE A 57 -2.44 -7.22 20.84
C ILE A 57 -3.22 -6.24 21.71
N GLN A 58 -2.63 -5.08 21.97
CA GLN A 58 -3.22 -4.03 22.77
C GLN A 58 -2.91 -2.67 22.16
N LYS A 59 -3.82 -1.72 22.36
CA LYS A 59 -3.58 -0.33 21.96
C LYS A 59 -2.47 0.24 22.85
N SER A 60 -1.50 0.90 22.25
CA SER A 60 -0.49 1.70 22.95
C SER A 60 -0.46 3.10 22.36
N GLU A 61 -0.01 4.09 23.13
CA GLU A 61 0.18 5.45 22.61
C GLU A 61 1.21 5.47 21.49
N ARG A 62 2.32 4.72 21.64
CA ARG A 62 3.32 4.49 20.58
C ARG A 62 2.70 4.01 19.27
N LEU A 63 1.80 3.03 19.34
CA LEU A 63 1.14 2.48 18.14
C LEU A 63 0.24 3.51 17.47
N LYS A 64 -0.40 4.39 18.25
CA LYS A 64 -1.18 5.51 17.69
C LYS A 64 -0.26 6.54 17.04
N GLU A 65 0.84 6.91 17.68
CA GLU A 65 1.84 7.83 17.12
C GLU A 65 2.38 7.31 15.79
N ASP A 66 2.73 6.02 15.72
CA ASP A 66 3.15 5.38 14.47
C ASP A 66 2.04 5.36 13.42
N PHE A 67 0.81 5.04 13.81
CA PHE A 67 -0.32 5.04 12.89
C PHE A 67 -0.52 6.43 12.25
N TYR A 68 -0.60 7.49 13.07
CA TYR A 68 -0.80 8.85 12.57
C TYR A 68 0.41 9.35 11.78
N GLY A 69 1.63 9.07 12.25
CA GLY A 69 2.85 9.44 11.55
C GLY A 69 2.91 8.82 10.16
N LEU A 70 2.66 7.51 10.06
CA LEU A 70 2.63 6.80 8.78
C LEU A 70 1.48 7.25 7.89
N LEU A 71 0.29 7.51 8.44
CA LEU A 71 -0.85 8.01 7.68
C LEU A 71 -0.55 9.39 7.08
N ILE A 72 0.06 10.30 7.85
CA ILE A 72 0.47 11.63 7.34
C ILE A 72 1.52 11.47 6.25
N THR A 73 2.55 10.65 6.47
CA THR A 73 3.57 10.39 5.44
C THR A 73 2.94 9.81 4.18
N LEU A 74 2.03 8.84 4.31
CA LEU A 74 1.30 8.24 3.20
C LEU A 74 0.51 9.30 2.41
N LEU A 75 -0.24 10.16 3.09
CA LEU A 75 -1.05 11.20 2.43
C LEU A 75 -0.18 12.23 1.71
N LEU A 76 0.94 12.65 2.31
CA LEU A 76 1.89 13.58 1.67
C LEU A 76 2.54 12.95 0.43
N SER A 77 3.03 11.71 0.55
CA SER A 77 3.62 10.97 -0.56
C SER A 77 2.60 10.64 -1.65
N LEU A 78 1.35 10.38 -1.30
CA LEU A 78 0.28 10.18 -2.26
C LEU A 78 -0.04 11.46 -3.02
N GLY A 79 -0.08 12.60 -2.33
CA GLY A 79 -0.28 13.91 -2.96
C GLY A 79 0.83 14.24 -3.96
N SER A 80 2.10 13.99 -3.61
CA SER A 80 3.22 14.18 -4.54
C SER A 80 3.16 13.23 -5.72
N LEU A 81 2.80 11.96 -5.50
CA LEU A 81 2.65 10.96 -6.55
C LEU A 81 1.54 11.34 -7.54
N ILE A 82 0.38 11.78 -7.06
CA ILE A 82 -0.74 12.22 -7.91
C ILE A 82 -0.31 13.44 -8.74
N PHE A 83 0.36 14.41 -8.11
CA PHE A 83 0.86 15.61 -8.80
C PHE A 83 1.86 15.24 -9.90
N LEU A 84 2.85 14.41 -9.59
CA LEU A 84 3.86 13.95 -10.55
C LEU A 84 3.24 13.09 -11.66
N GLY A 85 2.30 12.20 -11.32
CA GLY A 85 1.60 11.35 -12.27
C GLY A 85 0.79 12.17 -13.26
N TYR A 86 0.06 13.18 -12.78
CA TYR A 86 -0.69 14.10 -13.64
C TYR A 86 0.25 14.89 -14.57
N PHE A 87 1.34 15.43 -14.04
CA PHE A 87 2.33 16.15 -14.84
C PHE A 87 2.99 15.26 -15.89
N ALA A 88 3.37 14.04 -15.53
CA ALA A 88 3.92 13.04 -16.45
C ALA A 88 2.92 12.66 -17.55
N GLY A 89 1.64 12.49 -17.20
CA GLY A 89 0.57 12.21 -18.16
C GLY A 89 0.45 13.29 -19.23
N ILE A 90 0.49 14.57 -18.82
CA ILE A 90 0.49 15.71 -19.76
C ILE A 90 1.72 15.68 -20.67
N MET A 91 2.91 15.47 -20.10
CA MET A 91 4.17 15.45 -20.87
C MET A 91 4.21 14.31 -21.90
N LEU A 92 3.56 13.19 -21.60
CA LEU A 92 3.45 12.03 -22.48
C LEU A 92 2.28 12.13 -23.47
N GLY A 93 1.46 13.18 -23.40
CA GLY A 93 0.28 13.34 -24.26
C GLY A 93 -0.83 12.33 -23.96
N ILE A 94 -0.88 11.77 -22.75
CA ILE A 94 -1.92 10.82 -22.34
C ILE A 94 -3.20 11.61 -22.00
N GLU A 95 -4.31 11.25 -22.65
CA GLU A 95 -5.61 11.81 -22.29
C GLU A 95 -6.05 11.30 -20.91
N ILE A 96 -6.30 12.24 -20.00
CA ILE A 96 -6.73 11.95 -18.63
C ILE A 96 -8.25 12.17 -18.54
N VAL A 97 -9.00 11.09 -18.72
CA VAL A 97 -10.46 11.11 -18.63
C VAL A 97 -10.88 11.11 -17.15
N ASN A 98 -11.66 12.12 -16.75
CA ASN A 98 -12.20 12.29 -15.40
C ASN A 98 -11.12 12.23 -14.28
N PRO A 99 -10.18 13.20 -14.25
CA PRO A 99 -9.07 13.20 -13.29
C PRO A 99 -9.52 13.20 -11.82
N PHE A 100 -10.67 13.79 -11.52
CA PHE A 100 -11.21 13.82 -10.15
C PHE A 100 -11.62 12.42 -9.68
N LEU A 101 -12.32 11.65 -10.52
CA LEU A 101 -12.71 10.28 -10.21
C LEU A 101 -11.48 9.38 -10.02
N MET A 102 -10.46 9.53 -10.85
CA MET A 102 -9.19 8.80 -10.70
C MET A 102 -8.52 9.05 -9.36
N VAL A 103 -8.44 10.31 -8.94
CA VAL A 103 -7.88 10.69 -7.64
C VAL A 103 -8.66 10.03 -6.50
N ILE A 104 -9.99 10.00 -6.59
CA ILE A 104 -10.83 9.31 -5.59
C ILE A 104 -10.52 7.81 -5.55
N ILE A 105 -10.46 7.13 -6.70
CA ILE A 105 -10.14 5.71 -6.80
C ILE A 105 -8.78 5.41 -6.17
N ILE A 106 -7.76 6.22 -6.49
CA ILE A 106 -6.41 6.08 -5.95
C ILE A 106 -6.39 6.26 -4.43
N ILE A 107 -7.04 7.30 -3.92
CA ILE A 107 -7.10 7.58 -2.47
C ILE A 107 -7.82 6.45 -1.73
N LEU A 108 -8.97 5.99 -2.25
CA LEU A 108 -9.71 4.88 -1.65
C LEU A 108 -8.88 3.59 -1.62
N THR A 109 -8.20 3.28 -2.72
CA THR A 109 -7.32 2.10 -2.83
C THR A 109 -6.22 2.15 -1.78
N ILE A 110 -5.48 3.25 -1.72
CA ILE A 110 -4.33 3.39 -0.84
C ILE A 110 -4.72 3.44 0.64
N LEU A 111 -5.81 4.15 0.99
CA LEU A 111 -6.30 4.15 2.36
C LEU A 111 -6.74 2.76 2.81
N LEU A 112 -7.49 2.04 1.97
CA LEU A 112 -7.93 0.68 2.29
C LEU A 112 -6.73 -0.25 2.52
N LEU A 113 -5.75 -0.22 1.60
CA LEU A 113 -4.52 -1.01 1.71
C LEU A 113 -3.74 -0.66 2.98
N PHE A 114 -3.61 0.61 3.30
CA PHE A 114 -2.93 1.05 4.52
C PHE A 114 -3.58 0.45 5.77
N PHE A 115 -4.91 0.47 5.90
CA PHE A 115 -5.60 -0.14 7.04
C PHE A 115 -5.42 -1.65 7.10
N ILE A 116 -5.57 -2.35 5.97
CA ILE A 116 -5.38 -3.80 5.88
C ILE A 116 -3.95 -4.16 6.29
N MET A 117 -2.96 -3.46 5.76
CA MET A 117 -1.55 -3.71 6.03
C MET A 117 -1.20 -3.39 7.46
N PHE A 118 -1.68 -2.27 8.00
CA PHE A 118 -1.42 -1.89 9.38
C PHE A 118 -1.88 -2.96 10.37
N ILE A 119 -3.12 -3.44 10.22
CA ILE A 119 -3.68 -4.46 11.10
C ILE A 119 -2.94 -5.79 10.94
N THR A 120 -2.74 -6.24 9.70
CA THR A 120 -2.12 -7.54 9.40
C THR A 120 -0.69 -7.59 9.91
N LEU A 121 0.09 -6.53 9.69
CA LEU A 121 1.48 -6.46 10.11
C LEU A 121 1.63 -6.28 11.62
N PHE A 122 0.74 -5.52 12.26
CA PHE A 122 0.73 -5.41 13.71
C PHE A 122 0.50 -6.76 14.40
N ILE A 123 -0.53 -7.50 13.95
CA ILE A 123 -0.85 -8.82 14.49
C ILE A 123 0.28 -9.80 14.17
N GLY A 124 0.77 -9.80 12.93
CA GLY A 124 1.87 -10.65 12.47
C GLY A 124 3.16 -10.41 13.27
N ALA A 125 3.49 -9.15 13.56
CA ALA A 125 4.71 -8.80 14.29
C ALA A 125 4.67 -9.31 15.73
N ILE A 126 3.53 -9.13 16.42
CA ILE A 126 3.34 -9.67 17.77
C ILE A 126 3.40 -11.20 17.75
N PHE A 127 2.77 -11.84 16.77
CA PHE A 127 2.76 -13.29 16.65
C PHE A 127 4.18 -13.86 16.46
N LEU A 128 4.93 -13.35 15.48
CA LEU A 128 6.29 -13.82 15.19
C LEU A 128 7.24 -13.57 16.35
N PHE A 129 7.17 -12.38 16.95
CA PHE A 129 8.01 -12.03 18.09
C PHE A 129 7.75 -12.95 19.30
N LYS A 130 6.49 -13.32 19.57
CA LYS A 130 6.15 -14.30 20.62
C LYS A 130 6.76 -15.68 20.38
N HIS A 131 6.99 -16.05 19.13
CA HIS A 131 7.62 -17.31 18.75
C HIS A 131 9.15 -17.21 18.66
N GLY A 132 9.75 -16.11 19.12
CA GLY A 132 11.20 -15.89 19.09
C GLY A 132 11.75 -15.64 17.68
N MET A 133 10.87 -15.33 16.71
CA MET A 133 11.26 -15.01 15.34
C MET A 133 11.35 -13.49 15.18
N ASP A 134 12.34 -13.02 14.43
CA ASP A 134 12.41 -11.62 14.01
C ASP A 134 11.29 -11.34 12.98
N PRO A 135 10.31 -10.47 13.29
CA PRO A 135 9.25 -10.15 12.35
C PRO A 135 9.73 -9.60 11.02
N ASN A 136 10.88 -8.89 10.98
CA ASN A 136 11.42 -8.32 9.75
C ASN A 136 11.75 -9.41 8.71
N ASN A 137 12.24 -10.57 9.16
CA ASN A 137 12.68 -11.66 8.28
C ASN A 137 11.52 -12.34 7.55
N PHE A 138 10.30 -12.27 8.09
CA PHE A 138 9.12 -12.93 7.52
C PHE A 138 8.13 -11.93 6.94
N LEU A 139 7.88 -10.82 7.63
CA LEU A 139 6.85 -9.87 7.25
C LEU A 139 7.25 -9.00 6.07
N ILE A 140 8.53 -8.64 5.91
CA ILE A 140 8.97 -7.81 4.77
C ILE A 140 8.80 -8.57 3.43
N PRO A 141 9.26 -9.82 3.27
CA PRO A 141 8.97 -10.57 2.04
C PRO A 141 7.47 -10.83 1.83
N PHE A 142 6.73 -11.04 2.92
CA PHE A 142 5.29 -11.28 2.89
C PHE A 142 4.50 -10.06 2.43
N LEU A 143 4.77 -8.87 2.99
CA LEU A 143 4.07 -7.63 2.63
C LEU A 143 4.37 -7.22 1.20
N THR A 144 5.60 -7.40 0.71
CA THR A 144 5.92 -7.08 -0.69
C THR A 144 5.08 -7.93 -1.62
N SER A 145 5.01 -9.24 -1.37
CA SER A 145 4.17 -10.16 -2.14
C SER A 145 2.68 -9.82 -2.06
N LEU A 146 2.23 -9.32 -0.90
CA LEU A 146 0.85 -8.93 -0.67
C LEU A 146 0.51 -7.61 -1.37
N ALA A 147 1.40 -6.62 -1.32
CA ALA A 147 1.27 -5.34 -2.01
C ALA A 147 1.21 -5.54 -3.52
N ASP A 148 2.10 -6.37 -4.08
CA ASP A 148 2.15 -6.70 -5.52
C ASP A 148 0.81 -7.25 -6.02
N PHE A 149 0.06 -7.95 -5.17
CA PHE A 149 -1.23 -8.52 -5.52
C PHE A 149 -2.40 -7.59 -5.20
N LEU A 150 -2.47 -7.08 -3.96
CA LEU A 150 -3.61 -6.30 -3.49
C LEU A 150 -3.69 -4.92 -4.15
N THR A 151 -2.56 -4.29 -4.47
CA THR A 151 -2.55 -2.95 -5.11
C THR A 151 -3.27 -2.97 -6.45
N PRO A 152 -2.87 -3.77 -7.46
CA PRO A 152 -3.60 -3.84 -8.72
C PRO A 152 -5.00 -4.41 -8.54
N PHE A 153 -5.20 -5.39 -7.65
CA PHE A 153 -6.52 -5.98 -7.40
C PHE A 153 -7.56 -4.94 -6.94
N PHE A 154 -7.27 -4.17 -5.88
CA PHE A 154 -8.21 -3.17 -5.38
C PHE A 154 -8.37 -1.98 -6.32
N LEU A 155 -7.31 -1.59 -7.02
CA LEU A 155 -7.37 -0.53 -8.02
C LEU A 155 -8.30 -0.91 -9.18
N ILE A 156 -8.15 -2.12 -9.73
CA ILE A 156 -9.04 -2.64 -10.79
C ILE A 156 -10.47 -2.79 -10.27
N LEU A 157 -10.64 -3.34 -9.06
CA LEU A 157 -11.95 -3.51 -8.44
C LEU A 157 -12.70 -2.17 -8.31
N PHE A 158 -12.02 -1.11 -7.86
CA PHE A 158 -12.63 0.22 -7.76
C PHE A 158 -12.85 0.87 -9.11
N ILE A 159 -11.99 0.65 -10.10
CA ILE A 159 -12.27 1.06 -11.48
C ILE A 159 -13.59 0.46 -11.95
N ILE A 160 -13.79 -0.86 -11.81
CA ILE A 160 -15.03 -1.55 -12.23
C ILE A 160 -16.27 -1.07 -11.47
N ILE A 161 -16.13 -0.67 -10.20
CA ILE A 161 -17.26 -0.22 -9.38
C ILE A 161 -17.67 1.21 -9.74
N PHE A 162 -16.72 2.07 -10.08
CA PHE A 162 -16.94 3.51 -10.26
C PHE A 162 -17.02 3.98 -11.72
N ILE A 163 -16.62 3.13 -12.68
CA ILE A 163 -16.61 3.40 -14.13
C ILE A 163 -17.47 2.34 -14.81
#